data_AF-A0A7J4PD23-F1
#
_entry.id   AF-A0A7J4PD23-F1
#
_cell.length_a   1.000
_cell.length_b   1.000
_cell.length_c   1.000
_cell.angle_alpha   90.00
_cell.angle_beta   90.00
_cell.angle_gamma   90.00
#
_symmetry.space_group_name_H-M   'P 1'
#
loop_
_entity.id
_entity.type
_entity.pdbx_description
1 polymer ?
#
loop_
_entity_poly.entity_id
_entity_poly.type
_entity_poly.pdbx_seq_one_letter_code
_entity_poly.pdbx_strand_id
1 'polypeptide(L)'
;MDIFIFILLLISAFSGIVLWQVLPEGTGFQGGREVLDHQFFLGMPRHSWREVHHFSGLAFIILAIVHLILHWSFIKRIPKIFKS
;
A
#
# COMPACT_ATOMS: atom_id res chain seq x y z
N MET A 1 12.69 10.46 6.98
CA MET A 1 12.26 9.04 7.02
C MET A 1 10.73 8.99 6.99
N ASP A 2 10.09 9.79 7.85
CA ASP A 2 8.64 9.91 7.99
C ASP A 2 7.93 10.35 6.71
N ILE A 3 8.49 11.34 6.01
CA ILE A 3 7.92 11.83 4.74
C ILE A 3 7.87 10.74 3.65
N PHE A 4 8.85 9.82 3.65
CA PHE A 4 8.87 8.70 2.69
C PHE A 4 7.79 7.67 3.00
N ILE A 5 7.59 7.35 4.28
CA ILE A 5 6.46 6.51 4.72
C ILE A 5 5.13 7.14 4.31
N PHE A 6 4.97 8.44 4.57
CA PHE A 6 3.73 9.14 4.23
C PHE A 6 3.46 9.14 2.72
N ILE A 7 4.47 9.39 1.89
CA ILE A 7 4.33 9.33 0.43
C ILE A 7 3.99 7.93 -0.05
N LEU A 8 4.68 6.88 0.44
CA LEU A 8 4.38 5.50 0.05
C LEU A 8 2.98 5.06 0.49
N LEU A 9 2.54 5.51 1.67
CA LEU A 9 1.18 5.30 2.14
C LEU A 9 0.17 5.93 1.18
N LEU A 10 0.37 7.18 0.77
CA LEU A 10 -0.53 7.85 -0.17
C LEU A 10 -0.58 7.14 -1.52
N ILE A 11 0.57 6.73 -2.07
CA ILE A 11 0.65 5.99 -3.33
C ILE A 11 -0.10 4.66 -3.22
N SER A 12 0.18 3.88 -2.16
CA SER A 12 -0.43 2.58 -1.94
C SER A 12 -1.94 2.68 -1.68
N ALA A 13 -2.37 3.67 -0.90
CA ALA A 13 -3.78 3.94 -0.64
C ALA A 13 -4.52 4.34 -1.91
N PHE A 14 -3.93 5.26 -2.70
CA PHE A 14 -4.54 5.70 -3.96
C PHE A 14 -4.65 4.56 -4.96
N SER A 15 -3.58 3.80 -5.20
CA SER A 15 -3.62 2.66 -6.12
C SER A 15 -4.58 1.56 -5.63
N GLY A 16 -4.69 1.36 -4.31
CA GLY A 16 -5.66 0.43 -3.71
C GLY A 16 -7.11 0.87 -3.93
N ILE A 17 -7.41 2.17 -3.75
CA ILE A 17 -8.73 2.74 -4.04
C ILE A 17 -9.07 2.58 -5.52
N VAL A 18 -8.11 2.85 -6.42
CA VAL A 18 -8.29 2.65 -7.86
C VAL A 18 -8.62 1.19 -8.19
N LEU A 19 -7.88 0.23 -7.63
CA LEU A 19 -8.13 -1.20 -7.82
C LEU A 19 -9.45 -1.66 -7.21
N TRP A 20 -9.90 -1.03 -6.13
CA TRP A 20 -11.13 -1.43 -5.45
C TRP A 20 -12.39 -0.82 -6.08
N GLN A 21 -12.35 0.45 -6.47
CA GLN A 21 -13.51 1.21 -6.94
C GLN A 21 -13.58 1.31 -8.46
N VAL A 22 -12.44 1.48 -9.13
CA VAL A 22 -12.40 1.75 -10.57
C VAL A 22 -12.14 0.47 -11.37
N LEU A 23 -11.30 -0.42 -10.84
CA LEU A 23 -10.89 -1.67 -11.49
C LEU A 23 -11.15 -2.91 -10.59
N PRO A 24 -12.38 -3.08 -10.04
CA PRO A 24 -12.69 -4.18 -9.12
C PRO A 24 -12.54 -5.54 -9.81
N GLU A 25 -12.10 -6.55 -9.04
CA GLU A 25 -12.13 -7.94 -9.53
C GLU A 25 -13.57 -8.42 -9.64
N GLY A 26 -13.93 -8.98 -10.80
CA GLY A 26 -15.18 -9.71 -10.95
C GLY A 26 -15.22 -10.86 -9.95
N THR A 27 -16.34 -11.03 -9.25
CA THR A 27 -16.56 -11.97 -8.15
C THR A 27 -16.58 -13.46 -8.55
N GLY A 28 -15.81 -13.87 -9.57
CA GLY A 28 -15.88 -15.21 -10.14
C GLY A 28 -14.54 -15.91 -10.19
N PHE A 29 -14.49 -17.11 -9.59
CA PHE A 29 -13.64 -18.20 -10.08
C PHE A 29 -13.97 -18.44 -11.56
N GLN A 30 -13.34 -17.71 -12.47
CA GLN A 30 -13.34 -18.02 -13.88
C GLN A 30 -11.89 -18.03 -14.35
N GLY A 31 -11.35 -19.26 -14.39
CA GLY A 31 -10.22 -19.58 -15.23
C GLY A 31 -10.55 -19.14 -16.65
N GLY A 32 -9.77 -18.20 -17.16
CA GLY A 32 -10.03 -17.61 -18.46
C GLY A 32 -9.10 -16.42 -18.65
N ARG A 33 -8.05 -16.64 -19.42
CA ARG A 33 -6.91 -15.76 -19.71
C ARG A 33 -7.28 -14.46 -20.43
N GLU A 34 -8.56 -14.04 -20.43
CA GLU A 34 -9.11 -13.09 -21.40
C GLU A 34 -9.91 -11.92 -20.78
N VAL A 35 -10.25 -11.93 -19.48
CA VAL A 35 -10.96 -10.79 -18.85
C VAL A 35 -10.00 -9.77 -18.19
N LEU A 36 -8.71 -10.10 -18.12
CA LEU A 36 -7.71 -9.31 -17.38
C LEU A 36 -7.21 -8.05 -18.12
N ASP A 37 -7.48 -7.89 -19.42
CA ASP A 37 -6.69 -7.00 -20.27
C ASP A 37 -7.44 -5.78 -20.84
N HIS A 38 -8.70 -5.56 -20.46
CA HIS A 38 -9.50 -4.44 -20.99
C HIS A 38 -9.86 -3.36 -19.96
N GLN A 39 -9.43 -3.53 -18.71
CA GLN A 39 -9.64 -2.55 -17.66
C GLN A 39 -8.44 -1.58 -17.60
N PHE A 40 -8.59 -0.46 -18.30
CA PHE A 40 -7.61 0.63 -18.36
C PHE A 40 -8.06 1.80 -17.48
N PHE A 41 -7.14 2.34 -16.69
CA PHE A 41 -7.35 3.59 -15.96
C PHE A 41 -6.08 4.44 -16.04
N LEU A 42 -6.25 5.73 -16.39
CA LEU A 42 -5.15 6.67 -16.67
C LEU A 42 -4.09 6.11 -17.64
N GLY A 43 -4.54 5.39 -18.68
CA GLY A 43 -3.67 4.81 -19.69
C GLY A 43 -2.85 3.58 -19.25
N MET A 44 -3.04 3.10 -18.02
CA MET A 44 -2.38 1.90 -17.50
C MET A 44 -3.39 0.75 -17.30
N PRO A 45 -3.02 -0.50 -17.64
CA PRO A 45 -3.87 -1.65 -17.38
C PRO A 45 -3.93 -1.95 -15.88
N ARG A 46 -4.99 -2.62 -15.45
CA ARG A 46 -5.18 -3.08 -14.06
C ARG A 46 -3.96 -3.80 -13.49
N HIS A 47 -3.28 -4.60 -14.31
CA HIS A 47 -2.07 -5.32 -13.88
C HIS A 47 -0.99 -4.38 -13.36
N SER A 48 -0.69 -3.30 -14.09
CA SER A 48 0.30 -2.30 -13.68
C SER A 48 -0.12 -1.56 -12.41
N TRP A 49 -1.41 -1.22 -12.27
CA TRP A 49 -1.94 -0.65 -11.02
C TRP A 49 -1.74 -1.57 -9.82
N ARG A 50 -1.91 -2.88 -10.02
CA ARG A 50 -1.67 -3.91 -9.00
C ARG A 50 -0.19 -4.00 -8.63
N GLU A 51 0.71 -3.96 -9.61
CA GLU A 51 2.16 -3.92 -9.35
C GLU A 51 2.55 -2.68 -8.53
N VAL A 52 2.08 -1.49 -8.93
CA VAL A 52 2.33 -0.24 -8.19
C VAL A 52 1.83 -0.36 -6.74
N HIS A 53 0.62 -0.91 -6.53
CA HIS A 53 0.09 -1.13 -5.19
C HIS A 53 0.94 -2.09 -4.35
N HIS A 54 1.36 -3.22 -4.93
CA HIS A 54 2.17 -4.21 -4.22
C HIS A 54 3.56 -3.68 -3.87
N PHE A 55 4.28 -3.07 -4.82
CA PHE A 55 5.62 -2.57 -4.57
C PHE A 55 5.63 -1.38 -3.61
N SER A 56 4.67 -0.45 -3.74
CA SER A 56 4.54 0.68 -2.80
C SER A 56 4.18 0.19 -1.40
N GLY A 57 3.26 -0.77 -1.27
CA GLY A 57 2.91 -1.39 0.01
C GLY A 57 4.06 -2.14 0.65
N LEU A 58 4.84 -2.91 -0.14
CA LEU A 58 6.02 -3.61 0.36
C LEU A 58 7.09 -2.63 0.86
N ALA A 59 7.39 -1.59 0.08
CA ALA A 59 8.33 -0.55 0.48
C ALA A 59 7.86 0.19 1.74
N PHE A 60 6.56 0.47 1.85
CA PHE A 60 5.96 1.08 3.04
C PHE A 60 6.17 0.20 4.28
N ILE A 61 5.90 -1.11 4.19
CA ILE A 61 6.09 -2.05 5.32
C ILE A 61 7.55 -2.07 5.76
N ILE A 62 8.50 -2.18 4.82
CA ILE A 62 9.93 -2.22 5.13
C ILE A 62 10.34 -0.92 5.85
N LEU A 63 9.96 0.24 5.33
CA LEU A 63 10.28 1.52 5.96
C LEU A 63 9.59 1.69 7.31
N ALA A 64 8.35 1.23 7.46
CA ALA A 64 7.63 1.27 8.74
C ALA A 64 8.31 0.42 9.82
N ILE A 65 8.85 -0.75 9.46
CA ILE A 65 9.65 -1.58 10.38
C ILE A 65 10.93 -0.84 10.78
N VAL A 66 11.68 -0.30 9.81
CA VAL A 66 12.89 0.47 10.08
C VAL A 66 12.60 1.68 10.98
N HIS A 67 11.50 2.40 10.72
CA HIS A 67 11.01 3.49 11.57
C HIS A 67 10.82 3.02 13.01
N LEU A 68 10.10 1.92 13.19
CA LEU A 68 9.77 1.41 14.51
C LEU A 68 11.03 1.02 15.29
N ILE A 69 12.03 0.43 14.62
CA ILE A 69 13.31 0.06 15.22
C ILE A 69 14.10 1.32 15.64
N LEU A 70 14.18 2.33 14.78
CA LEU A 70 14.89 3.58 15.09
C LEU A 70 14.22 4.37 16.22
N HIS A 71 12.88 4.41 16.22
CA HIS A 71 12.08 5.10 17.23
C HIS A 71 11.75 4.22 18.46
N TRP A 72 12.27 2.99 18.52
CA TRP A 72 12.04 2.03 19.61
C TRP A 72 12.41 2.60 21.00
N SER A 73 13.44 3.46 21.05
CA SER A 73 13.86 4.14 22.27
C SER A 73 12.83 5.15 22.80
N PHE A 74 12.09 5.81 21.91
CA PHE A 74 10.97 6.70 22.25
C PHE A 74 9.77 5.90 22.74
N ILE A 75 9.41 4.82 22.04
CA ILE A 75 8.29 3.94 22.42
C ILE A 75 8.47 3.38 23.84
N LYS A 76 9.69 2.96 24.20
CA LYS A 76 10.00 2.51 25.56
C LYS A 76 9.89 3.60 26.64
N ARG A 77 9.90 4.89 26.25
CA ARG A 77 9.74 6.03 27.17
C ARG A 77 8.28 6.49 27.31
N ILE A 78 7.38 6.12 26.38
CA ILE A 78 5.93 6.43 26.46
C ILE A 78 5.32 6.01 27.81
N PRO A 79 5.61 4.81 28.37
CA PRO A 79 5.06 4.41 29.67
C PRO A 79 5.52 5.28 30.85
N LYS A 80 6.64 5.99 30.73
CA LYS A 80 7.12 6.91 31.78
C LYS A 80 6.39 8.25 31.75
N ILE A 81 5.83 8.65 30.61
CA ILE A 81 5.08 9.91 30.46
C ILE A 81 3.67 9.78 31.06
N PHE A 82 3.01 8.63 30.93
CA PHE A 82 1.69 8.38 31.52
C PHE A 82 1.69 8.13 33.04
N LYS A 83 2.85 8.13 33.69
CA LYS A 83 3.01 7.92 35.14
C LYS A 83 3.40 9.20 35.91
N SER A 84 3.42 10.37 35.27
CA SER A 84 3.56 11.67 35.93
C SER A 84 2.22 12.38 36.03
#